data_AF-A0A1C5L4P1-F1
#
_entry.id   AF-A0A1C5L4P1-F1
#
_cell.length_a   1.000
_cell.length_b   1.000
_cell.length_c   1.000
_cell.angle_alpha   90.00
_cell.angle_beta   90.00
_cell.angle_gamma   90.00
#
_symmetry.space_group_name_H-M   'P 1'
#
loop_
_entity.id
_entity.type
_entity.pdbx_description
1 polymer ?
#
loop_
_entity_poly.entity_id
_entity_poly.type
_entity_poly.pdbx_seq_one_letter_code
_entity_poly.pdbx_strand_id
1 'polypeptide(L)'
;MQLSNNFLWGGATADFQFEGAYQEDGRGLSTHDYETDGSVQHPRCNTFKTADGQFGELPSSFFAPDPLPDGAEPCLYEDRYYPSHKAVDHYHRYKEDIALLAGMGMNVYRFSICWSRIFPTGDELEPNEAGFRFYDGIFDELEKHGMQPLVTIHHDELPVALALKYDGWSSRHTIDCYVRYCKALFKRYGKRCKYWLTFNEINAVRGFAACGTHKCDNQTHYNAVHNMFLASARAVKLGHEMMPGSMFGAMYAMSELYPATCKPEDVFTRLQKRRESYYFIDTMARGYYPSYAADLLARRGVILHTEPGDDAILAAGALDYVSFSYYRSNVCSTETRMNVIGGDPNPYLELTPWGWPIDPLGLRFLLNELWDRYQKPLFIVENGLGAVDKVEEDGSIQDDYRIAFLKDHLRAMMEAIVTDGVQCLGYTMWAPIDLVSLSTGEMKKRYGFIYVDMDDKGNGTLERKPKKSYYWMKDVIASNGEKLWAE
;
A
#
# COMPACT_ATOMS: atom_id res chain seq x y z
N MET A 1 0.30 21.32 -21.04
CA MET A 1 1.48 21.05 -20.19
C MET A 1 2.02 19.67 -20.52
N GLN A 2 3.29 19.38 -20.29
CA GLN A 2 3.89 18.06 -20.55
C GLN A 2 4.89 17.72 -19.43
N LEU A 3 4.96 16.46 -19.03
CA LEU A 3 5.95 15.96 -18.07
C LEU A 3 7.27 15.60 -18.75
N SER A 4 8.32 15.41 -17.95
CA SER A 4 9.62 14.96 -18.48
C SER A 4 9.51 13.56 -19.12
N ASN A 5 10.32 13.28 -20.13
CA ASN A 5 10.39 11.96 -20.75
C ASN A 5 10.87 10.85 -19.80
N ASN A 6 11.46 11.21 -18.65
CA ASN A 6 11.89 10.26 -17.62
C ASN A 6 10.80 10.02 -16.55
N PHE A 7 9.62 10.63 -16.68
CA PHE A 7 8.54 10.44 -15.71
C PHE A 7 8.04 8.98 -15.75
N LEU A 8 7.88 8.38 -14.57
CA LEU A 8 7.49 6.99 -14.45
C LEU A 8 5.95 6.87 -14.41
N TRP A 9 5.36 6.44 -15.51
CA TRP A 9 3.93 6.11 -15.62
C TRP A 9 3.70 4.62 -15.39
N GLY A 10 2.84 4.27 -14.45
CA GLY A 10 2.60 2.88 -14.15
C GLY A 10 1.30 2.57 -13.42
N GLY A 11 1.27 1.37 -12.87
CA GLY A 11 0.22 0.90 -11.99
C GLY A 11 0.78 0.10 -10.83
N ALA A 12 -0.01 -0.05 -9.77
CA ALA A 12 0.37 -0.66 -8.50
C ALA A 12 -0.57 -1.79 -8.10
N THR A 13 -0.03 -2.89 -7.58
CA THR A 13 -0.80 -3.99 -6.99
C THR A 13 -0.13 -4.50 -5.70
N ALA A 14 -0.87 -5.29 -4.93
CA ALA A 14 -0.36 -6.05 -3.77
C ALA A 14 -0.55 -7.56 -4.01
N ASP A 15 0.37 -8.38 -3.51
CA ASP A 15 0.40 -9.83 -3.73
C ASP A 15 -0.91 -10.51 -3.28
N PHE A 16 -1.32 -10.35 -2.03
CA PHE A 16 -2.49 -11.01 -1.44
C PHE A 16 -3.83 -10.57 -2.06
N GLN A 17 -3.84 -9.48 -2.83
CA GLN A 17 -5.03 -9.01 -3.55
C GLN A 17 -5.08 -9.48 -5.00
N PHE A 18 -3.94 -9.91 -5.55
CA PHE A 18 -3.75 -10.08 -7.00
C PHE A 18 -3.23 -11.46 -7.40
N GLU A 19 -2.22 -11.99 -6.70
CA GLU A 19 -1.51 -13.23 -7.06
C GLU A 19 -2.39 -14.48 -7.00
N GLY A 20 -3.01 -14.75 -5.85
CA GLY A 20 -3.70 -16.03 -5.60
C GLY A 20 -2.72 -17.16 -5.34
N ALA A 21 -3.07 -18.39 -5.70
CA ALA A 21 -2.21 -19.58 -5.60
C ALA A 21 -1.56 -19.73 -4.20
N TYR A 22 -2.36 -19.56 -3.14
CA TYR A 22 -1.86 -19.37 -1.78
C TYR A 22 -1.10 -20.56 -1.19
N GLN A 23 -1.32 -21.78 -1.72
CA GLN A 23 -0.66 -23.02 -1.30
C GLN A 23 0.31 -23.59 -2.34
N GLU A 24 0.54 -22.89 -3.45
CA GLU A 24 1.40 -23.40 -4.51
C GLU A 24 2.88 -23.15 -4.22
N ASP A 25 3.73 -24.02 -4.78
CA ASP A 25 5.18 -23.89 -4.78
C ASP A 25 5.80 -23.64 -3.40
N GLY A 26 5.19 -24.21 -2.36
CA GLY A 26 5.69 -24.13 -0.99
C GLY A 26 5.51 -22.78 -0.32
N ARG A 27 4.63 -21.90 -0.84
CA ARG A 27 4.22 -20.68 -0.13
C ARG A 27 3.66 -21.03 1.25
N GLY A 28 4.18 -20.39 2.29
CA GLY A 28 3.61 -20.48 3.64
C GLY A 28 2.37 -19.62 3.80
N LEU A 29 1.57 -19.88 4.83
CA LEU A 29 0.40 -19.05 5.12
C LEU A 29 0.86 -17.65 5.56
N SER A 30 0.21 -16.63 4.99
CA SER A 30 0.35 -15.23 5.38
C SER A 30 -0.76 -14.85 6.36
N THR A 31 -0.54 -13.80 7.15
CA THR A 31 -1.55 -13.21 8.03
C THR A 31 -2.84 -12.82 7.29
N HIS A 32 -2.75 -12.41 6.01
CA HIS A 32 -3.92 -12.09 5.18
C HIS A 32 -4.69 -13.31 4.64
N ASP A 33 -4.17 -14.54 4.78
CA ASP A 33 -4.87 -15.75 4.32
C ASP A 33 -6.08 -16.10 5.21
N TYR A 34 -6.21 -15.48 6.38
CA TYR A 34 -7.29 -15.71 7.35
C TYR A 34 -8.41 -14.65 7.27
N GLU A 35 -8.34 -13.74 6.32
CA GLU A 35 -9.35 -12.71 6.14
C GLU A 35 -10.46 -13.15 5.16
N THR A 36 -11.69 -13.22 5.67
CA THR A 36 -12.86 -13.54 4.85
C THR A 36 -13.17 -12.44 3.84
N ASP A 37 -14.12 -12.73 2.94
CA ASP A 37 -14.82 -11.70 2.19
C ASP A 37 -15.70 -10.83 3.12
N GLY A 38 -16.14 -9.70 2.59
CA GLY A 38 -16.97 -8.74 3.28
C GLY A 38 -17.73 -7.85 2.31
N SER A 39 -18.24 -6.73 2.82
CA SER A 39 -19.01 -5.72 2.11
C SER A 39 -19.02 -4.43 2.91
N VAL A 40 -19.62 -3.38 2.36
CA VAL A 40 -19.83 -2.12 3.11
C VAL A 40 -20.68 -2.32 4.38
N GLN A 41 -21.60 -3.30 4.37
CA GLN A 41 -22.50 -3.56 5.50
C GLN A 41 -21.96 -4.61 6.47
N HIS A 42 -21.18 -5.58 5.98
CA HIS A 42 -20.60 -6.66 6.78
C HIS A 42 -19.09 -6.65 6.57
N PRO A 43 -18.29 -6.16 7.52
CA PRO A 43 -16.84 -6.05 7.35
C PRO A 43 -16.22 -7.44 7.15
N ARG A 44 -15.05 -7.47 6.51
CA ARG A 44 -14.21 -8.67 6.48
C ARG A 44 -13.85 -9.07 7.90
N CYS A 45 -13.61 -10.35 8.15
CA CYS A 45 -13.21 -10.85 9.46
C CYS A 45 -11.94 -11.68 9.38
N ASN A 46 -11.11 -11.62 10.44
CA ASN A 46 -10.12 -12.65 10.71
C ASN A 46 -10.81 -13.82 11.40
N THR A 47 -10.56 -15.04 10.92
CA THR A 47 -11.08 -16.28 11.52
C THR A 47 -10.06 -16.89 12.48
N PHE A 48 -10.50 -17.31 13.66
CA PHE A 48 -9.63 -17.86 14.70
C PHE A 48 -10.33 -18.92 15.56
N LYS A 49 -9.54 -19.77 16.19
CA LYS A 49 -10.00 -20.73 17.19
C LYS A 49 -9.52 -20.28 18.57
N THR A 50 -10.42 -20.20 19.54
CA THR A 50 -10.08 -19.90 20.94
C THR A 50 -9.33 -21.05 21.59
N ALA A 51 -8.71 -20.80 22.75
CA ALA A 51 -7.97 -21.82 23.50
C ALA A 51 -8.83 -23.04 23.92
N ASP A 52 -10.14 -22.85 24.14
CA ASP A 52 -11.09 -23.94 24.41
C ASP A 52 -11.65 -24.61 23.15
N GLY A 53 -11.20 -24.16 21.97
CA GLY A 53 -11.47 -24.78 20.70
C GLY A 53 -12.72 -24.29 19.98
N GLN A 54 -13.32 -23.18 20.40
CA GLN A 54 -14.45 -22.57 19.73
C GLN A 54 -13.99 -21.72 18.55
N PHE A 55 -14.79 -21.72 17.49
CA PHE A 55 -14.56 -20.86 16.32
C PHE A 55 -15.08 -19.45 16.59
N GLY A 56 -14.30 -18.44 16.21
CA GLY A 56 -14.65 -17.03 16.33
C GLY A 56 -14.26 -16.22 15.09
N GLU A 57 -14.88 -15.06 14.94
CA GLU A 57 -14.61 -14.10 13.87
C GLU A 57 -14.53 -12.71 14.46
N LEU A 58 -13.56 -11.92 14.03
CA LEU A 58 -13.40 -10.54 14.45
C LEU A 58 -13.18 -9.65 13.23
N PRO A 59 -13.79 -8.46 13.16
CA PRO A 59 -13.56 -7.50 12.10
C PRO A 59 -12.07 -7.32 11.81
N SER A 60 -11.68 -7.68 10.58
CA SER A 60 -10.38 -7.29 10.05
C SER A 60 -10.53 -5.88 9.51
N SER A 61 -9.78 -4.96 10.08
CA SER A 61 -9.80 -3.56 9.69
C SER A 61 -8.40 -3.04 9.68
N PHE A 62 -8.04 -2.40 8.56
CA PHE A 62 -6.74 -1.77 8.43
C PHE A 62 -6.57 -0.61 9.44
N PHE A 63 -7.66 0.08 9.78
CA PHE A 63 -7.62 1.28 10.63
C PHE A 63 -8.01 1.04 12.10
N ALA A 64 -8.88 0.07 12.33
CA ALA A 64 -9.47 -0.21 13.63
C ALA A 64 -9.72 -1.72 13.81
N PRO A 65 -8.67 -2.56 13.77
CA PRO A 65 -8.81 -3.99 13.98
C PRO A 65 -9.10 -4.30 15.45
N ASP A 66 -9.90 -5.33 15.68
CA ASP A 66 -10.11 -5.87 17.02
C ASP A 66 -8.95 -6.79 17.44
N PRO A 67 -8.58 -6.84 18.73
CA PRO A 67 -7.55 -7.74 19.23
C PRO A 67 -8.03 -9.18 19.20
N LEU A 68 -7.13 -10.12 18.90
CA LEU A 68 -7.41 -11.54 19.07
C LEU A 68 -7.57 -11.87 20.56
N PRO A 69 -8.52 -12.75 20.95
CA PRO A 69 -8.63 -13.22 22.33
C PRO A 69 -7.35 -13.91 22.80
N ASP A 70 -7.06 -13.82 24.10
CA ASP A 70 -5.87 -14.46 24.67
C ASP A 70 -5.89 -15.97 24.40
N GLY A 71 -4.81 -16.48 23.81
CA GLY A 71 -4.66 -17.89 23.43
C GLY A 71 -5.48 -18.33 22.21
N ALA A 72 -6.11 -17.38 21.49
CA ALA A 72 -6.70 -17.68 20.20
C ALA A 72 -5.62 -17.82 19.12
N GLU A 73 -5.86 -18.73 18.17
CA GLU A 73 -4.98 -18.97 17.02
C GLU A 73 -5.75 -18.76 15.72
N PRO A 74 -5.15 -18.14 14.68
CA PRO A 74 -5.77 -17.99 13.36
C PRO A 74 -6.14 -19.37 12.79
N CYS A 75 -7.33 -19.50 12.23
CA CYS A 75 -7.86 -20.78 11.79
C CYS A 75 -8.68 -20.63 10.51
N LEU A 76 -8.42 -21.45 9.49
CA LEU A 76 -9.21 -21.47 8.25
C LEU A 76 -10.45 -22.32 8.42
N TYR A 77 -11.60 -21.83 7.95
CA TYR A 77 -12.87 -22.53 8.01
C TYR A 77 -13.23 -23.07 6.62
N GLU A 78 -13.62 -24.34 6.55
CA GLU A 78 -13.91 -25.01 5.28
C GLU A 78 -15.12 -24.41 4.55
N ASP A 79 -16.06 -23.81 5.27
CA ASP A 79 -17.30 -23.21 4.75
C ASP A 79 -17.20 -21.69 4.50
N ARG A 80 -16.00 -21.12 4.64
CA ARG A 80 -15.74 -19.69 4.40
C ARG A 80 -14.98 -19.45 3.10
N TYR A 81 -15.27 -18.29 2.50
CA TYR A 81 -14.54 -17.80 1.34
C TYR A 81 -13.46 -16.80 1.77
N TYR A 82 -12.23 -17.05 1.34
CA TYR A 82 -11.07 -16.20 1.58
C TYR A 82 -10.59 -15.63 0.23
N PRO A 83 -10.93 -14.37 -0.09
CA PRO A 83 -10.65 -13.79 -1.40
C PRO A 83 -9.18 -13.87 -1.84
N SER A 84 -8.24 -13.73 -0.90
CA SER A 84 -6.79 -13.77 -1.17
C SER A 84 -6.29 -15.12 -1.68
N HIS A 85 -7.00 -16.23 -1.39
CA HIS A 85 -6.53 -17.57 -1.73
C HIS A 85 -6.41 -17.81 -3.23
N LYS A 86 -7.39 -17.30 -3.98
CA LYS A 86 -7.44 -17.33 -5.45
C LYS A 86 -7.12 -15.97 -6.06
N ALA A 87 -7.50 -14.88 -5.37
CA ALA A 87 -7.44 -13.52 -5.89
C ALA A 87 -7.94 -13.48 -7.35
N VAL A 88 -7.22 -12.82 -8.25
CA VAL A 88 -7.51 -12.84 -9.70
C VAL A 88 -6.54 -13.72 -10.49
N ASP A 89 -5.84 -14.63 -9.82
CA ASP A 89 -4.94 -15.62 -10.43
C ASP A 89 -3.79 -15.01 -11.23
N HIS A 90 -3.23 -13.87 -10.77
CA HIS A 90 -2.05 -13.28 -11.40
C HIS A 90 -0.84 -14.23 -11.35
N TYR A 91 -0.78 -15.13 -10.37
CA TYR A 91 0.29 -16.14 -10.26
C TYR A 91 0.50 -16.93 -11.57
N HIS A 92 -0.59 -17.31 -12.23
CA HIS A 92 -0.54 -18.03 -13.50
C HIS A 92 -0.64 -17.12 -14.73
N ARG A 93 -1.14 -15.89 -14.55
CA ARG A 93 -1.52 -14.98 -15.65
C ARG A 93 -0.62 -13.76 -15.80
N TYR A 94 0.47 -13.66 -15.02
CA TYR A 94 1.32 -12.48 -15.01
C TYR A 94 1.84 -12.05 -16.39
N LYS A 95 2.07 -12.99 -17.31
CA LYS A 95 2.50 -12.66 -18.67
C LYS A 95 1.45 -11.90 -19.47
N GLU A 96 0.19 -12.32 -19.38
CA GLU A 96 -0.95 -11.65 -20.01
C GLU A 96 -1.15 -10.27 -19.37
N ASP A 97 -1.15 -10.24 -18.04
CA ASP A 97 -1.37 -9.02 -17.25
C ASP A 97 -0.29 -7.96 -17.55
N ILE A 98 0.99 -8.32 -17.50
CA ILE A 98 2.10 -7.40 -17.79
C ILE A 98 2.07 -6.94 -19.25
N ALA A 99 1.73 -7.82 -20.20
CA ALA A 99 1.59 -7.42 -21.60
C ALA A 99 0.49 -6.37 -21.81
N LEU A 100 -0.63 -6.46 -21.07
CA LEU A 100 -1.68 -5.44 -21.10
C LEU A 100 -1.21 -4.12 -20.48
N LEU A 101 -0.47 -4.15 -19.37
CA LEU A 101 0.12 -2.94 -18.76
C LEU A 101 1.10 -2.25 -19.72
N ALA A 102 2.01 -3.02 -20.32
CA ALA A 102 2.93 -2.56 -21.34
C ALA A 102 2.19 -2.02 -22.58
N GLY A 103 1.07 -2.65 -22.95
CA GLY A 103 0.21 -2.23 -24.07
C GLY A 103 -0.42 -0.84 -23.90
N MET A 104 -0.53 -0.34 -22.66
CA MET A 104 -0.89 1.05 -22.35
C MET A 104 0.29 2.03 -22.44
N GLY A 105 1.53 1.53 -22.55
CA GLY A 105 2.75 2.34 -22.53
C GLY A 105 3.31 2.61 -21.13
N MET A 106 2.84 1.91 -20.09
CA MET A 106 3.42 2.01 -18.76
C MET A 106 4.91 1.63 -18.80
N ASN A 107 5.74 2.40 -18.09
CA ASN A 107 7.19 2.21 -18.02
C ASN A 107 7.67 1.81 -16.61
N VAL A 108 6.78 1.74 -15.63
CA VAL A 108 7.02 1.19 -14.30
C VAL A 108 5.85 0.31 -13.88
N TYR A 109 6.12 -0.77 -13.15
CA TYR A 109 5.09 -1.57 -12.47
C TYR A 109 5.45 -1.72 -11.00
N ARG A 110 4.53 -1.27 -10.13
CA ARG A 110 4.64 -1.47 -8.69
C ARG A 110 3.94 -2.76 -8.28
N PHE A 111 4.66 -3.64 -7.62
CA PHE A 111 4.12 -4.87 -7.03
C PHE A 111 4.84 -5.17 -5.72
N SER A 112 4.26 -6.05 -4.90
CA SER A 112 4.94 -6.59 -3.72
C SER A 112 5.43 -8.00 -3.97
N ILE A 113 6.52 -8.35 -3.29
CA ILE A 113 6.99 -9.73 -3.22
C ILE A 113 6.43 -10.30 -1.92
N CYS A 114 5.61 -11.35 -2.04
CA CYS A 114 5.01 -12.05 -0.91
C CYS A 114 6.12 -12.71 -0.07
N TRP A 115 6.28 -12.25 1.16
CA TRP A 115 7.30 -12.72 2.09
C TRP A 115 7.15 -14.22 2.32
N SER A 116 5.93 -14.72 2.51
CA SER A 116 5.69 -16.17 2.73
C SER A 116 5.92 -17.03 1.48
N ARG A 117 6.09 -16.46 0.28
CA ARG A 117 6.59 -17.20 -0.89
C ARG A 117 8.09 -17.42 -0.82
N ILE A 118 8.85 -16.46 -0.28
CA ILE A 118 10.32 -16.50 -0.23
C ILE A 118 10.80 -17.14 1.07
N PHE A 119 10.19 -16.85 2.21
CA PHE A 119 10.46 -17.47 3.50
C PHE A 119 9.13 -17.93 4.12
N PRO A 120 8.71 -19.19 3.89
CA PRO A 120 7.37 -19.69 4.27
C PRO A 120 6.98 -19.50 5.73
N THR A 121 7.92 -19.63 6.67
CA THR A 121 7.72 -19.34 8.09
C THR A 121 8.37 -18.03 8.53
N GLY A 122 9.25 -17.46 7.70
CA GLY A 122 10.01 -16.24 7.99
C GLY A 122 11.28 -16.50 8.82
N ASP A 123 11.38 -17.65 9.48
CA ASP A 123 12.50 -18.02 10.36
C ASP A 123 13.54 -18.88 9.62
N GLU A 124 13.24 -19.37 8.42
CA GLU A 124 14.20 -20.14 7.63
C GLU A 124 15.47 -19.31 7.35
N LEU A 125 16.60 -20.02 7.24
CA LEU A 125 17.88 -19.41 6.88
C LEU A 125 18.07 -19.31 5.37
N GLU A 126 17.46 -20.22 4.62
CA GLU A 126 17.54 -20.27 3.17
C GLU A 126 16.16 -20.00 2.56
N PRO A 127 16.09 -19.24 1.46
CA PRO A 127 14.84 -18.90 0.79
C PRO A 127 14.29 -20.08 -0.01
N ASN A 128 12.98 -20.07 -0.24
CA ASN A 128 12.29 -20.96 -1.16
C ASN A 128 12.56 -20.55 -2.62
N GLU A 129 13.38 -21.33 -3.33
CA GLU A 129 13.73 -21.06 -4.73
C GLU A 129 12.51 -21.11 -5.66
N ALA A 130 11.44 -21.84 -5.33
CA ALA A 130 10.24 -21.86 -6.16
C ALA A 130 9.52 -20.50 -6.16
N GLY A 131 9.45 -19.85 -4.99
CA GLY A 131 9.00 -18.46 -4.88
C GLY A 131 9.85 -17.51 -5.72
N PHE A 132 11.18 -17.65 -5.71
CA PHE A 132 12.04 -16.84 -6.57
C PHE A 132 11.80 -17.08 -8.06
N ARG A 133 11.59 -18.31 -8.51
CA ARG A 133 11.31 -18.58 -9.93
C ARG A 133 10.04 -17.91 -10.42
N PHE A 134 9.02 -17.80 -9.57
CA PHE A 134 7.81 -17.04 -9.89
C PHE A 134 8.13 -15.56 -10.13
N TYR A 135 8.81 -14.90 -9.18
CA TYR A 135 9.17 -13.49 -9.33
C TYR A 135 10.21 -13.25 -10.42
N ASP A 136 11.15 -14.18 -10.67
CA ASP A 136 12.03 -14.11 -11.83
C ASP A 136 11.20 -14.00 -13.13
N GLY A 137 10.11 -14.76 -13.24
CA GLY A 137 9.18 -14.66 -14.37
C GLY A 137 8.55 -13.28 -14.52
N ILE A 138 8.13 -12.65 -13.42
CA ILE A 138 7.61 -11.27 -13.43
C ILE A 138 8.70 -10.30 -13.90
N PHE A 139 9.89 -10.36 -13.32
CA PHE A 139 11.01 -9.49 -13.70
C PHE A 139 11.43 -9.69 -15.16
N ASP A 140 11.50 -10.93 -15.64
CA ASP A 140 11.83 -11.28 -17.03
C ASP A 140 10.79 -10.69 -18.00
N GLU A 141 9.50 -10.78 -17.67
CA GLU A 141 8.44 -10.23 -18.51
C GLU A 141 8.44 -8.69 -18.48
N LEU A 142 8.71 -8.04 -17.33
CA LEU A 142 8.88 -6.59 -17.26
C LEU A 142 10.05 -6.11 -18.13
N GLU A 143 11.21 -6.77 -18.05
CA GLU A 143 12.38 -6.44 -18.85
C GLU A 143 12.14 -6.61 -20.35
N LYS A 144 11.41 -7.66 -20.75
CA LYS A 144 10.99 -7.88 -22.14
C LYS A 144 10.17 -6.72 -22.70
N HIS A 145 9.36 -6.05 -21.87
CA HIS A 145 8.58 -4.87 -22.26
C HIS A 145 9.28 -3.53 -21.93
N GLY A 146 10.52 -3.55 -21.42
CA GLY A 146 11.26 -2.35 -21.05
C GLY A 146 10.69 -1.60 -19.83
N MET A 147 9.94 -2.29 -18.98
CA MET A 147 9.34 -1.71 -17.78
C MET A 147 10.27 -1.82 -16.58
N GLN A 148 10.29 -0.79 -15.74
CA GLN A 148 11.01 -0.78 -14.47
C GLN A 148 10.17 -1.43 -13.36
N PRO A 149 10.73 -2.33 -12.53
CA PRO A 149 10.06 -2.77 -11.32
C PRO A 149 10.18 -1.71 -10.21
N LEU A 150 9.07 -1.47 -9.51
CA LEU A 150 9.02 -0.77 -8.22
C LEU A 150 8.54 -1.78 -7.16
N VAL A 151 9.43 -2.30 -6.33
CA VAL A 151 9.11 -3.40 -5.43
C VAL A 151 8.76 -2.90 -4.03
N THR A 152 7.58 -3.29 -3.52
CA THR A 152 7.25 -3.16 -2.10
C THR A 152 7.65 -4.44 -1.38
N ILE A 153 8.56 -4.34 -0.42
CA ILE A 153 9.13 -5.52 0.27
C ILE A 153 8.12 -6.11 1.26
N HIS A 154 7.46 -5.27 2.06
CA HIS A 154 6.41 -5.68 2.98
C HIS A 154 5.13 -4.89 2.69
N HIS A 155 4.14 -5.56 2.14
CA HIS A 155 2.84 -4.97 1.79
C HIS A 155 1.79 -5.45 2.78
N ASP A 156 1.95 -5.02 4.03
CA ASP A 156 1.02 -5.30 5.13
C ASP A 156 0.79 -6.78 5.43
N GLU A 157 1.77 -7.63 5.11
CA GLU A 157 1.65 -9.08 5.24
C GLU A 157 2.96 -9.68 5.72
N LEU A 158 2.86 -10.73 6.53
CA LEU A 158 4.02 -11.50 6.98
C LEU A 158 3.66 -12.98 7.14
N PRO A 159 4.65 -13.89 7.11
CA PRO A 159 4.45 -15.30 7.41
C PRO A 159 3.75 -15.48 8.77
N VAL A 160 2.65 -16.22 8.81
CA VAL A 160 1.84 -16.39 10.02
C VAL A 160 2.63 -17.02 11.17
N ALA A 161 3.66 -17.81 10.86
CA ALA A 161 4.54 -18.40 11.87
C ALA A 161 5.30 -17.33 12.68
N LEU A 162 5.65 -16.19 12.09
CA LEU A 162 6.24 -15.06 12.84
C LEU A 162 5.20 -14.41 13.76
N ALA A 163 3.95 -14.28 13.31
CA ALA A 163 2.85 -13.81 14.15
C ALA A 163 2.64 -14.73 15.36
N LEU A 164 2.57 -16.05 15.14
CA LEU A 164 2.31 -17.02 16.21
C LEU A 164 3.45 -17.20 17.20
N LYS A 165 4.70 -17.25 16.71
CA LYS A 165 5.87 -17.54 17.55
C LYS A 165 6.42 -16.30 18.26
N TYR A 166 6.29 -15.14 17.63
CA TYR A 166 6.96 -13.91 18.05
C TYR A 166 6.04 -12.70 18.19
N ASP A 167 4.72 -12.87 18.05
CA ASP A 167 3.75 -11.77 18.02
C ASP A 167 4.07 -10.74 16.92
N GLY A 168 4.57 -11.24 15.79
CA GLY A 168 4.83 -10.45 14.59
C GLY A 168 5.82 -9.32 14.85
N TRP A 169 5.44 -8.09 14.50
CA TRP A 169 6.29 -6.92 14.64
C TRP A 169 6.50 -6.45 16.08
N SER A 170 5.78 -7.00 17.08
CA SER A 170 6.10 -6.76 18.50
C SER A 170 7.52 -7.20 18.87
N SER A 171 8.08 -8.18 18.15
CA SER A 171 9.39 -8.76 18.44
C SER A 171 10.52 -8.15 17.62
N ARG A 172 11.64 -7.87 18.29
CA ARG A 172 12.91 -7.51 17.65
C ARG A 172 13.45 -8.63 16.75
N HIS A 173 13.09 -9.90 16.99
CA HIS A 173 13.50 -11.02 16.14
C HIS A 173 12.96 -10.88 14.71
N THR A 174 11.74 -10.35 14.56
CA THR A 174 11.11 -10.11 13.26
C THR A 174 11.91 -9.12 12.41
N ILE A 175 12.63 -8.18 13.04
CA ILE A 175 13.59 -7.29 12.34
C ILE A 175 14.66 -8.11 11.64
N ASP A 176 15.26 -9.09 12.32
CA ASP A 176 16.34 -9.90 11.78
C ASP A 176 15.83 -10.82 10.65
N CYS A 177 14.63 -11.37 10.78
CA CYS A 177 13.95 -12.12 9.72
C CYS A 177 13.69 -11.24 8.49
N TYR A 178 13.18 -10.03 8.67
CA TYR A 178 12.93 -9.08 7.60
C TYR A 178 14.23 -8.67 6.89
N VAL A 179 15.30 -8.39 7.64
CA VAL A 179 16.60 -8.03 7.05
C VAL A 179 17.21 -9.20 6.27
N ARG A 180 17.03 -10.45 6.72
CA ARG A 180 17.42 -11.65 5.96
C ARG A 180 16.63 -11.76 4.66
N TYR A 181 15.33 -11.55 4.72
CA TYR A 181 14.46 -11.50 3.55
C TYR A 181 14.92 -10.43 2.55
N CYS A 182 15.12 -9.19 3.02
CA CYS A 182 15.68 -8.09 2.22
C CYS A 182 17.01 -8.48 1.56
N LYS A 183 17.94 -9.07 2.31
CA LYS A 183 19.24 -9.51 1.78
C LYS A 183 19.10 -10.51 0.64
N ALA A 184 18.16 -11.45 0.75
CA ALA A 184 17.88 -12.43 -0.30
C ALA A 184 17.33 -11.75 -1.57
N LEU A 185 16.37 -10.83 -1.41
CA LEU A 185 15.84 -10.03 -2.52
C LEU A 185 16.92 -9.19 -3.19
N PHE A 186 17.72 -8.47 -2.41
CA PHE A 186 18.77 -7.59 -2.92
C PHE A 186 19.84 -8.36 -3.69
N LYS A 187 20.20 -9.55 -3.20
CA LYS A 187 21.13 -10.45 -3.90
C LYS A 187 20.56 -10.94 -5.24
N ARG A 188 19.26 -11.25 -5.31
CA ARG A 188 18.62 -11.77 -6.54
C ARG A 188 18.31 -10.67 -7.55
N TYR A 189 17.74 -9.56 -7.09
CA TYR A 189 17.11 -8.55 -7.94
C TYR A 189 17.79 -7.18 -7.93
N GLY A 190 18.83 -6.97 -7.14
CA GLY A 190 19.41 -5.63 -6.95
C GLY A 190 20.01 -4.97 -8.18
N LYS A 191 20.34 -5.75 -9.22
CA LYS A 191 20.77 -5.24 -10.53
C LYS A 191 19.60 -4.97 -11.48
N ARG A 192 18.41 -5.48 -11.16
CA ARG A 192 17.20 -5.48 -11.99
C ARG A 192 16.14 -4.50 -11.47
N CYS A 193 16.24 -4.06 -10.20
CA CYS A 193 15.33 -3.11 -9.59
C CYS A 193 16.07 -1.94 -8.94
N LYS A 194 15.69 -0.74 -9.35
CA LYS A 194 16.20 0.51 -8.78
C LYS A 194 15.35 1.01 -7.61
N TYR A 195 14.03 0.90 -7.68
CA TYR A 195 13.12 1.55 -6.73
C TYR A 195 12.46 0.55 -5.79
N TRP A 196 12.61 0.78 -4.48
CA TRP A 196 12.16 -0.12 -3.44
C TRP A 196 11.34 0.63 -2.40
N LEU A 197 10.25 0.02 -1.93
CA LEU A 197 9.49 0.47 -0.77
C LEU A 197 9.68 -0.54 0.35
N THR A 198 10.12 -0.07 1.52
CA THR A 198 10.34 -0.95 2.68
C THR A 198 9.01 -1.48 3.24
N PHE A 199 8.09 -0.58 3.57
CA PHE A 199 6.77 -0.88 4.12
C PHE A 199 5.67 -0.13 3.38
N ASN A 200 4.57 -0.82 3.08
CA ASN A 200 3.33 -0.19 2.65
C ASN A 200 2.63 0.52 3.81
N GLU A 201 1.90 1.60 3.51
CA GLU A 201 1.01 2.38 4.40
C GLU A 201 1.29 2.28 5.92
N ILE A 202 2.54 2.47 6.34
CA ILE A 202 3.00 2.17 7.71
C ILE A 202 2.29 3.03 8.78
N ASN A 203 1.70 4.14 8.37
CA ASN A 203 0.90 5.02 9.23
C ASN A 203 -0.55 4.54 9.43
N ALA A 204 -0.96 3.47 8.76
CA ALA A 204 -2.27 2.84 8.87
C ALA A 204 -2.21 1.47 9.57
N VAL A 205 -1.14 0.70 9.38
CA VAL A 205 -1.04 -0.70 9.84
C VAL A 205 -1.30 -0.90 11.34
N ARG A 206 -2.11 -1.91 11.67
CA ARG A 206 -2.36 -2.35 13.04
C ARG A 206 -2.88 -3.79 13.05
N GLY A 207 -2.70 -4.47 14.18
CA GLY A 207 -3.39 -5.73 14.45
C GLY A 207 -2.82 -6.93 13.70
N PHE A 208 -3.59 -8.02 13.71
CA PHE A 208 -3.09 -9.32 13.30
C PHE A 208 -2.72 -9.39 11.81
N ALA A 209 -3.61 -8.92 10.92
CA ALA A 209 -3.38 -8.97 9.48
C ALA A 209 -2.11 -8.20 9.08
N ALA A 210 -2.02 -6.93 9.47
CA ALA A 210 -0.95 -6.04 9.00
C ALA A 210 0.36 -6.11 9.80
N CYS A 211 0.27 -6.35 11.11
CA CYS A 211 1.43 -6.34 12.01
C CYS A 211 1.77 -7.72 12.59
N GLY A 212 0.89 -8.72 12.46
CA GLY A 212 1.03 -10.02 13.13
C GLY A 212 0.83 -9.96 14.65
N THR A 213 0.36 -8.83 15.18
CA THR A 213 0.20 -8.59 16.61
C THR A 213 -1.18 -9.01 17.08
N HIS A 214 -1.26 -9.80 18.15
CA HIS A 214 -2.54 -10.24 18.73
C HIS A 214 -3.26 -9.09 19.44
N LYS A 215 -2.51 -8.13 20.00
CA LYS A 215 -3.05 -6.93 20.63
C LYS A 215 -3.07 -5.74 19.67
N CYS A 216 -4.10 -4.92 19.81
CA CYS A 216 -4.32 -3.74 18.97
C CYS A 216 -4.22 -2.42 19.75
N ASP A 217 -3.74 -2.42 21.00
CA ASP A 217 -3.59 -1.21 21.81
C ASP A 217 -2.43 -0.32 21.33
N ASN A 218 -2.37 0.92 21.83
CA ASN A 218 -1.33 1.87 21.43
C ASN A 218 0.08 1.44 21.83
N GLN A 219 0.25 0.79 23.00
CA GLN A 219 1.57 0.36 23.47
C GLN A 219 2.14 -0.69 22.52
N THR A 220 1.35 -1.71 22.15
CA THR A 220 1.77 -2.72 21.18
C THR A 220 2.02 -2.12 19.80
N HIS A 221 1.07 -1.34 19.27
CA HIS A 221 1.18 -0.76 17.92
C HIS A 221 2.43 0.12 17.74
N TYR A 222 2.71 1.05 18.66
CA TYR A 222 3.84 1.96 18.49
C TYR A 222 5.21 1.28 18.71
N ASN A 223 5.27 0.23 19.52
CA ASN A 223 6.48 -0.60 19.62
C ASN A 223 6.69 -1.47 18.38
N ALA A 224 5.63 -2.02 17.80
CA ALA A 224 5.70 -2.71 16.52
C ALA A 224 6.18 -1.78 15.40
N VAL A 225 5.61 -0.57 15.31
CA VAL A 225 6.04 0.47 14.36
C VAL A 225 7.50 0.89 14.60
N HIS A 226 7.96 0.99 15.86
CA HIS A 226 9.37 1.25 16.14
C HIS A 226 10.28 0.17 15.58
N ASN A 227 9.93 -1.11 15.76
CA ASN A 227 10.67 -2.23 15.16
C ASN A 227 10.65 -2.16 13.62
N MET A 228 9.52 -1.79 13.01
CA MET A 228 9.43 -1.58 11.56
C MET A 228 10.31 -0.41 11.07
N PHE A 229 10.41 0.69 11.82
CA PHE A 229 11.33 1.79 11.48
C PHE A 229 12.79 1.33 11.48
N LEU A 230 13.19 0.55 12.47
CA LEU A 230 14.54 0.01 12.54
C LEU A 230 14.83 -1.02 11.46
N ALA A 231 13.84 -1.87 11.13
CA ALA A 231 13.92 -2.83 10.04
C ALA A 231 14.07 -2.13 8.69
N SER A 232 13.28 -1.07 8.45
CA SER A 232 13.40 -0.22 7.27
C SER A 232 14.79 0.39 7.17
N ALA A 233 15.27 1.04 8.24
CA ALA A 233 16.56 1.69 8.23
C ALA A 233 17.74 0.71 8.01
N ARG A 234 17.66 -0.49 8.60
CA ARG A 234 18.63 -1.58 8.34
C ARG A 234 18.57 -2.05 6.89
N ALA A 235 17.38 -2.19 6.31
CA ALA A 235 17.21 -2.59 4.90
C ALA A 235 17.74 -1.53 3.93
N VAL A 236 17.49 -0.24 4.18
CA VAL A 236 18.02 0.88 3.39
C VAL A 236 19.55 0.84 3.39
N LYS A 237 20.16 0.81 4.58
CA LYS A 237 21.62 0.76 4.71
C LYS A 237 22.21 -0.46 3.97
N LEU A 238 21.64 -1.64 4.20
CA LEU A 238 22.08 -2.86 3.52
C LEU A 238 21.91 -2.77 2.00
N GLY A 239 20.81 -2.17 1.55
CA GLY A 239 20.51 -1.98 0.14
C GLY A 239 21.51 -1.06 -0.55
N HIS A 240 21.88 0.06 0.07
CA HIS A 240 22.93 0.95 -0.45
C HIS A 240 24.30 0.27 -0.52
N GLU A 241 24.62 -0.59 0.45
CA GLU A 241 25.86 -1.39 0.45
C GLU A 241 25.88 -2.46 -0.66
N MET A 242 24.76 -3.14 -0.90
CA MET A 242 24.67 -4.26 -1.84
C MET A 242 24.29 -3.87 -3.27
N MET A 243 23.56 -2.77 -3.43
CA MET A 243 22.93 -2.34 -4.68
C MET A 243 23.17 -0.84 -4.93
N PRO A 244 24.41 -0.43 -5.27
CA PRO A 244 24.72 0.98 -5.50
C PRO A 244 23.80 1.60 -6.57
N GLY A 245 23.19 2.73 -6.26
CA GLY A 245 22.23 3.43 -7.14
C GLY A 245 20.77 3.02 -6.97
N SER A 246 20.48 2.02 -6.12
CA SER A 246 19.12 1.77 -5.63
C SER A 246 18.60 2.97 -4.83
N MET A 247 17.28 3.13 -4.83
CA MET A 247 16.57 4.16 -4.08
C MET A 247 15.51 3.49 -3.23
N PHE A 248 15.42 3.91 -1.97
CA PHE A 248 14.47 3.39 -1.00
C PHE A 248 13.48 4.47 -0.54
N GLY A 249 12.21 4.09 -0.55
CA GLY A 249 11.13 4.82 0.08
C GLY A 249 10.41 3.95 1.11
N ALA A 250 9.37 4.53 1.68
CA ALA A 250 8.28 3.83 2.32
C ALA A 250 6.99 4.47 1.81
N MET A 251 5.89 3.77 1.99
CA MET A 251 4.58 4.23 1.53
C MET A 251 3.77 4.73 2.72
N TYR A 252 3.13 5.88 2.53
CA TYR A 252 2.25 6.48 3.52
C TYR A 252 0.85 6.70 2.95
N ALA A 253 -0.15 6.27 3.71
CA ALA A 253 -1.55 6.57 3.42
C ALA A 253 -1.81 8.06 3.67
N MET A 254 -1.91 8.86 2.61
CA MET A 254 -2.00 10.32 2.75
C MET A 254 -3.29 10.86 2.15
N SER A 255 -4.23 11.20 3.02
CA SER A 255 -5.30 12.14 2.69
C SER A 255 -4.85 13.55 3.06
N GLU A 256 -5.25 14.56 2.29
CA GLU A 256 -5.07 15.95 2.73
C GLU A 256 -6.06 16.29 3.86
N LEU A 257 -5.66 17.16 4.79
CA LEU A 257 -6.47 17.54 5.95
C LEU A 257 -6.53 19.05 6.08
N TYR A 258 -7.69 19.63 5.83
CA TYR A 258 -7.93 21.08 5.96
C TYR A 258 -8.50 21.43 7.34
N PRO A 259 -8.27 22.65 7.85
CA PRO A 259 -9.06 23.13 8.98
C PRO A 259 -10.50 23.39 8.52
N ALA A 260 -11.48 22.98 9.33
CA ALA A 260 -12.90 23.12 9.00
C ALA A 260 -13.33 24.60 8.93
N THR A 261 -12.67 25.48 9.68
CA THR A 261 -12.86 26.93 9.63
C THR A 261 -11.52 27.67 9.77
N CYS A 262 -11.53 28.99 9.59
CA CYS A 262 -10.35 29.84 9.82
C CYS A 262 -10.11 30.16 11.31
N LYS A 263 -10.85 29.53 12.24
CA LYS A 263 -10.59 29.68 13.67
C LYS A 263 -9.16 29.22 13.99
N PRO A 264 -8.38 30.00 14.76
CA PRO A 264 -7.02 29.62 15.11
C PRO A 264 -6.91 28.22 15.74
N GLU A 265 -7.93 27.81 16.49
CA GLU A 265 -8.02 26.51 17.15
C GLU A 265 -8.15 25.36 16.14
N ASP A 266 -8.94 25.54 15.08
CA ASP A 266 -9.08 24.54 14.00
C ASP A 266 -7.79 24.44 13.19
N VAL A 267 -7.15 25.58 12.90
CA VAL A 267 -5.85 25.63 12.21
C VAL A 267 -4.76 24.92 13.03
N PHE A 268 -4.71 25.17 14.33
CA PHE A 268 -3.77 24.49 15.22
C PHE A 268 -4.09 23.01 15.39
N THR A 269 -5.37 22.66 15.48
CA THR A 269 -5.82 21.25 15.52
C THR A 269 -5.37 20.51 14.27
N ARG A 270 -5.49 21.13 13.09
CA ARG A 270 -4.95 20.58 11.83
C ARG A 270 -3.46 20.31 11.93
N LEU A 271 -2.66 21.24 12.43
CA LEU A 271 -1.23 21.02 12.64
C LEU A 271 -0.96 19.82 13.56
N GLN A 272 -1.68 19.71 14.68
CA GLN A 272 -1.50 18.62 15.63
C GLN A 272 -1.89 17.26 15.04
N LYS A 273 -3.05 17.19 14.36
CA LYS A 273 -3.52 15.97 13.69
C LYS A 273 -2.61 15.56 12.55
N ARG A 274 -2.14 16.52 11.76
CA ARG A 274 -1.21 16.27 10.66
C ARG A 274 0.14 15.71 11.13
N ARG A 275 0.62 16.17 12.30
CA ARG A 275 1.81 15.59 12.95
C ARG A 275 1.66 14.12 13.33
N GLU A 276 0.44 13.61 13.47
CA GLU A 276 0.23 12.19 13.71
C GLU A 276 0.56 11.34 12.48
N SER A 277 0.26 11.81 11.27
CA SER A 277 0.71 11.16 10.03
C SER A 277 2.21 11.44 9.77
N TYR A 278 2.68 12.66 10.02
CA TYR A 278 4.10 12.99 9.82
C TYR A 278 5.05 12.31 10.78
N TYR A 279 4.60 11.84 11.94
CA TYR A 279 5.45 11.06 12.84
C TYR A 279 6.17 9.93 12.10
N PHE A 280 5.46 9.24 11.21
CA PHE A 280 6.00 8.14 10.42
C PHE A 280 6.96 8.62 9.34
N ILE A 281 6.57 9.65 8.58
CA ILE A 281 7.38 10.19 7.48
C ILE A 281 8.62 10.90 8.02
N ASP A 282 8.49 11.77 9.01
CA ASP A 282 9.62 12.47 9.64
C ASP A 282 10.63 11.47 10.17
N THR A 283 10.19 10.40 10.86
CA THR A 283 11.10 9.41 11.44
C THR A 283 11.89 8.68 10.37
N MET A 284 11.24 8.18 9.32
CA MET A 284 11.92 7.38 8.30
C MET A 284 12.62 8.23 7.23
N ALA A 285 11.99 9.32 6.78
CA ALA A 285 12.58 10.18 5.76
C ALA A 285 13.72 11.04 6.32
N ARG A 286 13.73 11.40 7.60
CA ARG A 286 14.82 12.19 8.21
C ARG A 286 15.80 11.34 9.03
N GLY A 287 15.41 10.13 9.42
CA GLY A 287 16.26 9.21 10.18
C GLY A 287 16.32 9.51 11.67
N TYR A 288 15.32 10.19 12.24
CA TYR A 288 15.24 10.46 13.68
C TYR A 288 13.82 10.81 14.13
N TYR A 289 13.51 10.55 15.39
CA TYR A 289 12.23 10.96 15.99
C TYR A 289 12.08 12.49 16.05
N PRO A 290 10.99 13.07 15.51
CA PRO A 290 10.78 14.51 15.58
C PRO A 290 10.52 14.97 17.01
N SER A 291 10.78 16.25 17.31
CA SER A 291 10.67 16.79 18.68
C SER A 291 9.28 16.65 19.32
N TYR A 292 8.22 16.59 18.51
CA TYR A 292 6.85 16.40 18.97
C TYR A 292 6.49 14.91 19.22
N ALA A 293 7.37 13.96 18.91
CA ALA A 293 7.12 12.53 19.09
C ALA A 293 6.89 12.18 20.56
N ALA A 294 7.67 12.75 21.48
CA ALA A 294 7.52 12.50 22.92
C ALA A 294 6.12 12.92 23.43
N ASP A 295 5.63 14.09 23.03
CA ASP A 295 4.26 14.53 23.34
C ASP A 295 3.20 13.62 22.72
N LEU A 296 3.37 13.25 21.44
CA LEU A 296 2.44 12.37 20.74
C LEU A 296 2.30 11.02 21.43
N LEU A 297 3.42 10.40 21.82
CA LEU A 297 3.46 9.11 22.49
C LEU A 297 2.89 9.22 23.91
N ALA A 298 3.22 10.28 24.64
CA ALA A 298 2.66 10.55 25.97
C ALA A 298 1.13 10.70 25.94
N ARG A 299 0.58 11.47 24.99
CA ARG A 299 -0.88 11.61 24.79
C ARG A 299 -1.57 10.29 24.47
N ARG A 300 -0.83 9.31 23.94
CA ARG A 300 -1.33 7.98 23.59
C ARG A 300 -1.05 6.92 24.66
N GLY A 301 -0.41 7.31 25.76
CA GLY A 301 -0.05 6.41 26.86
C GLY A 301 1.04 5.41 26.50
N VAL A 302 1.95 5.77 25.58
CA VAL A 302 2.98 4.86 25.05
C VAL A 302 4.35 5.17 25.65
N ILE A 303 5.05 4.11 26.05
CA ILE A 303 6.49 4.11 26.35
C ILE A 303 7.18 3.26 25.28
N LEU A 304 8.02 3.87 24.44
CA LEU A 304 8.77 3.10 23.43
C LEU A 304 9.88 2.28 24.07
N HIS A 305 10.02 1.03 23.64
CA HIS A 305 11.07 0.11 24.03
C HIS A 305 12.27 0.28 23.07
N THR A 306 13.07 1.29 23.36
CA THR A 306 14.31 1.59 22.63
C THR A 306 15.51 0.89 23.26
N GLU A 307 16.48 0.50 22.44
CA GLU A 307 17.77 -0.05 22.85
C GLU A 307 18.93 0.90 22.49
N PRO A 308 20.07 0.85 23.21
CA PRO A 308 21.26 1.60 22.82
C PRO A 308 21.68 1.29 21.37
N GLY A 309 21.72 2.34 20.53
CA GLY A 309 22.10 2.23 19.12
C GLY A 309 20.94 2.38 18.12
N ASP A 310 19.69 2.34 18.58
CA ASP A 310 18.51 2.52 17.71
C ASP A 310 18.53 3.86 16.96
N ASP A 311 18.90 4.96 17.62
CA ASP A 311 19.01 6.27 16.97
C ASP A 311 20.05 6.27 15.83
N ALA A 312 21.16 5.55 16.01
CA ALA A 312 22.19 5.42 14.98
C ALA A 312 21.71 4.54 13.82
N ILE A 313 20.89 3.52 14.10
CA ILE A 313 20.24 2.71 13.05
C ILE A 313 19.31 3.59 12.22
N LEU A 314 18.42 4.35 12.84
CA LEU A 314 17.49 5.25 12.15
C LEU A 314 18.24 6.28 11.28
N ALA A 315 19.27 6.91 11.83
CA ALA A 315 20.04 7.93 11.12
C ALA A 315 20.77 7.35 9.89
N ALA A 316 21.27 6.12 9.99
CA ALA A 316 21.99 5.47 8.90
C ALA A 316 21.10 4.97 7.75
N GLY A 317 19.77 4.94 7.96
CA GLY A 317 18.81 4.39 6.99
C GLY A 317 17.69 5.34 6.64
N ALA A 318 17.95 6.66 6.62
CA ALA A 318 16.98 7.64 6.15
C ALA A 318 16.60 7.38 4.68
N LEU A 319 15.30 7.45 4.36
CA LEU A 319 14.78 7.13 3.02
C LEU A 319 15.29 8.08 1.93
N ASP A 320 15.48 7.61 0.71
CA ASP A 320 15.94 8.41 -0.43
C ASP A 320 14.81 9.26 -1.05
N TYR A 321 13.57 8.78 -0.97
CA TYR A 321 12.37 9.45 -1.49
C TYR A 321 11.15 9.20 -0.60
N VAL A 322 10.13 10.05 -0.74
CA VAL A 322 8.86 9.93 0.00
C VAL A 322 7.78 9.50 -0.98
N SER A 323 7.08 8.41 -0.68
CA SER A 323 5.96 7.95 -1.52
C SER A 323 4.66 7.90 -0.73
N PHE A 324 3.54 8.05 -1.43
CA PHE A 324 2.24 8.09 -0.77
C PHE A 324 1.11 7.60 -1.66
N SER A 325 0.02 7.17 -1.03
CA SER A 325 -1.29 7.08 -1.66
C SER A 325 -2.06 8.39 -1.50
N TYR A 326 -2.88 8.72 -2.49
CA TYR A 326 -3.86 9.79 -2.39
C TYR A 326 -5.18 9.38 -3.03
N TYR A 327 -6.27 9.53 -2.28
CA TYR A 327 -7.61 9.19 -2.75
C TYR A 327 -8.67 10.25 -2.44
N ARG A 328 -8.44 11.06 -1.40
CA ARG A 328 -9.40 12.02 -0.85
C ARG A 328 -8.70 13.05 0.04
N SER A 329 -9.46 14.06 0.43
CA SER A 329 -9.14 14.96 1.54
C SER A 329 -10.28 14.98 2.56
N ASN A 330 -10.01 15.48 3.76
CA ASN A 330 -11.00 15.68 4.82
C ASN A 330 -10.81 17.06 5.48
N VAL A 331 -11.74 17.44 6.36
CA VAL A 331 -11.57 18.60 7.25
C VAL A 331 -11.37 18.15 8.69
N CYS A 332 -10.82 19.02 9.54
CA CYS A 332 -10.83 18.84 10.98
C CYS A 332 -11.14 20.14 11.75
N SER A 333 -11.78 19.99 12.89
CA SER A 333 -12.02 20.99 13.92
C SER A 333 -11.55 20.48 15.28
N THR A 334 -11.67 21.29 16.33
CA THR A 334 -11.44 20.84 17.72
C THR A 334 -12.28 19.62 18.13
N GLU A 335 -13.42 19.41 17.48
CA GLU A 335 -14.33 18.30 17.77
C GLU A 335 -14.03 17.03 16.97
N THR A 336 -13.21 17.11 15.92
CA THR A 336 -12.90 15.96 15.07
C THR A 336 -12.22 14.86 15.87
N ARG A 337 -12.80 13.67 15.81
CA ARG A 337 -12.23 12.45 16.39
C ARG A 337 -11.73 11.58 15.26
N MET A 338 -10.41 11.41 15.21
CA MET A 338 -9.75 10.52 14.26
C MET A 338 -8.50 9.94 14.93
N ASN A 339 -8.04 8.81 14.40
CA ASN A 339 -6.73 8.28 14.74
C ASN A 339 -5.67 8.96 13.85
N VAL A 340 -4.86 8.20 13.11
CA VAL A 340 -3.80 8.75 12.24
C VAL A 340 -4.34 9.26 10.90
N ILE A 341 -5.38 8.63 10.37
CA ILE A 341 -5.98 8.91 9.05
C ILE A 341 -7.49 9.11 9.23
N GLY A 342 -8.08 10.01 8.45
CA GLY A 342 -9.50 10.34 8.51
C GLY A 342 -9.73 11.84 8.61
N GLY A 343 -10.79 12.20 9.32
CA GLY A 343 -11.30 13.56 9.44
C GLY A 343 -12.80 13.57 9.17
N ASP A 344 -13.38 14.75 9.21
CA ASP A 344 -14.80 14.98 8.93
C ASP A 344 -15.01 15.28 7.44
N PRO A 345 -16.22 15.03 6.91
CA PRO A 345 -16.54 15.32 5.51
C PRO A 345 -16.45 16.82 5.23
N ASN A 346 -15.86 17.16 4.09
CA ASN A 346 -15.81 18.53 3.61
C ASN A 346 -17.12 18.88 2.88
N PRO A 347 -17.90 19.89 3.34
CA PRO A 347 -19.20 20.21 2.76
C PRO A 347 -19.12 20.79 1.33
N TYR A 348 -17.92 21.12 0.85
CA TYR A 348 -17.70 21.67 -0.50
C TYR A 348 -17.34 20.62 -1.56
N LEU A 349 -17.11 19.37 -1.15
CA LEU A 349 -16.66 18.31 -2.05
C LEU A 349 -17.78 17.34 -2.37
N GLU A 350 -17.80 16.88 -3.62
CA GLU A 350 -18.63 15.76 -4.04
C GLU A 350 -18.08 14.44 -3.48
N LEU A 351 -18.98 13.47 -3.25
CA LEU A 351 -18.63 12.16 -2.72
C LEU A 351 -18.69 11.09 -3.82
N THR A 352 -17.73 10.18 -3.80
CA THR A 352 -17.81 8.91 -4.54
C THR A 352 -18.94 8.02 -4.00
N PRO A 353 -19.35 6.96 -4.73
CA PRO A 353 -20.37 6.03 -4.24
C PRO A 353 -20.02 5.31 -2.93
N TRP A 354 -18.74 5.23 -2.57
CA TRP A 354 -18.26 4.69 -1.27
C TRP A 354 -18.06 5.78 -0.20
N GLY A 355 -18.58 7.00 -0.43
CA GLY A 355 -18.58 8.09 0.54
C GLY A 355 -17.25 8.82 0.68
N TRP A 356 -16.30 8.63 -0.23
CA TRP A 356 -15.01 9.32 -0.20
C TRP A 356 -15.09 10.66 -0.95
N PRO A 357 -14.65 11.78 -0.35
CA PRO A 357 -14.60 13.08 -1.04
C PRO A 357 -13.65 13.07 -2.24
N ILE A 358 -14.09 13.69 -3.34
CA ILE A 358 -13.30 13.87 -4.57
C ILE A 358 -12.62 15.24 -4.49
N ASP A 359 -11.29 15.26 -4.34
CA ASP A 359 -10.51 16.49 -4.24
C ASP A 359 -9.20 16.43 -5.04
N PRO A 360 -9.23 16.77 -6.33
CA PRO A 360 -8.02 16.82 -7.14
C PRO A 360 -7.05 17.92 -6.66
N LEU A 361 -7.55 19.06 -6.17
CA LEU A 361 -6.70 20.16 -5.70
C LEU A 361 -5.92 19.74 -4.44
N GLY A 362 -6.51 18.91 -3.58
CA GLY A 362 -5.83 18.35 -2.42
C GLY A 362 -4.62 17.48 -2.76
N LEU A 363 -4.58 16.86 -3.95
CA LEU A 363 -3.37 16.16 -4.42
C LEU A 363 -2.24 17.15 -4.70
N ARG A 364 -2.54 18.26 -5.40
CA ARG A 364 -1.57 19.33 -5.65
C ARG A 364 -1.10 19.98 -4.35
N PHE A 365 -2.02 20.22 -3.41
CA PHE A 365 -1.69 20.73 -2.09
C PHE A 365 -0.72 19.78 -1.35
N LEU A 366 -1.05 18.50 -1.29
CA LEU A 366 -0.24 17.48 -0.62
C LEU A 366 1.17 17.38 -1.22
N LEU A 367 1.27 17.40 -2.55
CA LEU A 367 2.56 17.38 -3.27
C LEU A 367 3.45 18.54 -2.85
N ASN A 368 2.92 19.77 -2.83
CA ASN A 368 3.67 20.94 -2.37
C ASN A 368 4.05 20.82 -0.90
N GLU A 369 3.11 20.42 -0.04
CA GLU A 369 3.35 20.28 1.40
C GLU A 369 4.46 19.27 1.72
N LEU A 370 4.46 18.11 1.07
CA LEU A 370 5.49 17.09 1.25
C LEU A 370 6.83 17.55 0.66
N TRP A 371 6.82 18.19 -0.50
CA TRP A 371 8.04 18.70 -1.14
C TRP A 371 8.70 19.76 -0.28
N ASP A 372 7.97 20.79 0.15
CA ASP A 372 8.47 21.87 0.99
C ASP A 372 9.03 21.34 2.32
N ARG A 373 8.41 20.30 2.87
CA ARG A 373 8.79 19.72 4.16
C ARG A 373 10.05 18.86 4.12
N TYR A 374 10.21 18.05 3.06
CA TYR A 374 11.25 17.02 3.02
C TYR A 374 12.37 17.31 2.03
N GLN A 375 12.09 18.05 0.94
CA GLN A 375 13.05 18.29 -0.14
C GLN A 375 13.70 16.99 -0.65
N LYS A 376 12.90 15.91 -0.67
CA LYS A 376 13.25 14.60 -1.23
C LYS A 376 12.27 14.30 -2.36
N PRO A 377 12.71 13.60 -3.44
CA PRO A 377 11.81 13.26 -4.53
C PRO A 377 10.53 12.60 -4.01
N LEU A 378 9.41 12.93 -4.62
CA LEU A 378 8.12 12.34 -4.30
C LEU A 378 7.79 11.21 -5.28
N PHE A 379 6.93 10.28 -4.88
CA PHE A 379 6.37 9.28 -5.79
C PHE A 379 4.92 9.01 -5.40
N ILE A 380 3.97 9.32 -6.30
CA ILE A 380 2.57 8.93 -6.10
C ILE A 380 2.46 7.46 -6.47
N VAL A 381 2.39 6.61 -5.46
CA VAL A 381 2.43 5.16 -5.67
C VAL A 381 1.05 4.49 -5.61
N GLU A 382 0.02 5.26 -5.25
CA GLU A 382 -1.38 4.90 -5.40
C GLU A 382 -2.27 6.13 -5.57
N ASN A 383 -3.23 6.00 -6.47
CA ASN A 383 -4.37 6.88 -6.64
C ASN A 383 -5.38 6.15 -7.52
N GLY A 384 -6.68 6.36 -7.32
CA GLY A 384 -7.69 5.73 -8.15
C GLY A 384 -9.10 5.88 -7.62
N LEU A 385 -10.06 5.42 -8.40
CA LEU A 385 -11.48 5.44 -8.06
C LEU A 385 -12.03 4.01 -8.04
N GLY A 386 -12.45 3.56 -6.86
CA GLY A 386 -13.24 2.35 -6.69
C GLY A 386 -14.69 2.63 -7.05
N ALA A 387 -15.21 1.96 -8.09
CA ALA A 387 -16.56 2.13 -8.59
C ALA A 387 -17.13 0.81 -9.13
N VAL A 388 -18.45 0.73 -9.29
CA VAL A 388 -19.10 -0.42 -9.92
C VAL A 388 -19.01 -0.25 -11.44
N ASP A 389 -18.40 -1.22 -12.11
CA ASP A 389 -18.44 -1.29 -13.58
C ASP A 389 -19.69 -2.02 -14.07
N LYS A 390 -20.21 -1.59 -15.21
CA LYS A 390 -21.25 -2.28 -15.96
C LYS A 390 -20.64 -2.83 -17.25
N VAL A 391 -20.83 -4.13 -17.48
CA VAL A 391 -20.51 -4.77 -18.77
C VAL A 391 -21.72 -4.59 -19.69
N GLU A 392 -21.52 -3.94 -20.82
CA GLU A 392 -22.57 -3.71 -21.82
C GLU A 392 -22.85 -4.98 -22.64
N GLU A 393 -23.94 -4.98 -23.43
CA GLU A 393 -24.33 -6.15 -24.25
C GLU A 393 -23.24 -6.58 -25.25
N ASP A 394 -22.43 -5.64 -25.73
CA ASP A 394 -21.30 -5.89 -26.62
C ASP A 394 -20.00 -6.31 -25.88
N GLY A 395 -20.05 -6.40 -24.55
CA GLY A 395 -18.92 -6.73 -23.69
C GLY A 395 -18.02 -5.54 -23.34
N SER A 396 -18.30 -4.33 -23.84
CA SER A 396 -17.56 -3.12 -23.49
C SER A 396 -17.91 -2.61 -22.10
N ILE A 397 -17.01 -1.80 -21.52
CA ILE A 397 -17.19 -1.18 -20.20
C ILE A 397 -16.91 0.31 -20.34
N GLN A 398 -17.95 1.12 -20.15
CA GLN A 398 -17.92 2.57 -20.31
C GLN A 398 -17.73 3.24 -18.93
N ASP A 399 -16.48 3.40 -18.52
CA ASP A 399 -16.11 3.91 -17.20
C ASP A 399 -15.70 5.39 -17.21
N ASP A 400 -16.54 6.23 -17.81
CA ASP A 400 -16.33 7.68 -17.91
C ASP A 400 -16.14 8.37 -16.55
N TYR A 401 -16.79 7.87 -15.49
CA TYR A 401 -16.62 8.37 -14.12
C TYR A 401 -15.18 8.20 -13.62
N ARG A 402 -14.49 7.13 -14.02
CA ARG A 402 -13.10 6.85 -13.65
C ARG A 402 -12.15 7.74 -14.43
N ILE A 403 -12.42 7.93 -15.72
CA ILE A 403 -11.71 8.88 -16.57
C ILE A 403 -11.81 10.30 -16.00
N ALA A 404 -13.02 10.75 -15.61
CA ALA A 404 -13.23 12.08 -15.05
C ALA A 404 -12.40 12.30 -13.77
N PHE A 405 -12.50 11.36 -12.81
CA PHE A 405 -11.72 11.41 -11.57
C PHE A 405 -10.21 11.48 -11.84
N LEU A 406 -9.69 10.59 -12.68
CA LEU A 406 -8.26 10.52 -12.97
C LEU A 406 -7.79 11.75 -13.76
N LYS A 407 -8.58 12.25 -14.73
CA LYS A 407 -8.25 13.43 -15.53
C LYS A 407 -7.99 14.63 -14.62
N ASP A 408 -8.84 14.88 -13.64
CA ASP A 408 -8.71 16.03 -12.76
C ASP A 408 -7.53 15.89 -11.78
N HIS A 409 -7.31 14.69 -11.21
CA HIS A 409 -6.16 14.44 -10.34
C HIS A 409 -4.84 14.51 -11.10
N LEU A 410 -4.76 13.96 -12.31
CA LEU A 410 -3.56 14.02 -13.13
C LEU A 410 -3.25 15.46 -13.58
N ARG A 411 -4.25 16.28 -13.87
CA ARG A 411 -4.06 17.72 -14.13
C ARG A 411 -3.47 18.43 -12.91
N ALA A 412 -4.05 18.22 -11.73
CA ALA A 412 -3.54 18.81 -10.49
C ALA A 412 -2.11 18.36 -10.14
N MET A 413 -1.80 17.08 -10.34
CA MET A 413 -0.45 16.53 -10.23
C MET A 413 0.51 17.22 -11.20
N MET A 414 0.13 17.35 -12.47
CA MET A 414 0.98 18.00 -13.48
C MET A 414 1.21 19.47 -13.16
N GLU A 415 0.21 20.18 -12.64
CA GLU A 415 0.38 21.55 -12.18
C GLU A 415 1.38 21.63 -11.02
N ALA A 416 1.31 20.71 -10.04
CA ALA A 416 2.30 20.66 -8.95
C ALA A 416 3.73 20.48 -9.49
N ILE A 417 3.90 19.62 -10.49
CA ILE A 417 5.23 19.30 -11.04
C ILE A 417 5.74 20.41 -11.95
N VAL A 418 4.93 20.85 -12.91
CA VAL A 418 5.34 21.76 -14.00
C VAL A 418 5.26 23.23 -13.56
N THR A 419 4.25 23.60 -12.80
CA THR A 419 4.02 24.98 -12.37
C THR A 419 4.67 25.26 -11.03
N ASP A 420 4.49 24.38 -10.04
CA ASP A 420 4.98 24.62 -8.67
C ASP A 420 6.41 24.10 -8.44
N GLY A 421 6.95 23.27 -9.35
CA GLY A 421 8.33 22.80 -9.32
C GLY A 421 8.59 21.60 -8.41
N VAL A 422 7.54 20.90 -7.96
CA VAL A 422 7.64 19.69 -7.15
C VAL A 422 8.38 18.59 -7.92
N GLN A 423 9.43 18.02 -7.33
CA GLN A 423 10.12 16.88 -7.93
C GLN A 423 9.38 15.58 -7.61
N CYS A 424 8.69 15.04 -8.62
CA CYS A 424 7.98 13.77 -8.53
C CYS A 424 8.56 12.77 -9.54
N LEU A 425 8.95 11.59 -9.06
CA LEU A 425 9.54 10.51 -9.86
C LEU A 425 8.52 9.89 -10.83
N GLY A 426 7.25 9.81 -10.41
CA GLY A 426 6.23 9.11 -11.17
C GLY A 426 4.86 9.06 -10.52
N TYR A 427 3.98 8.34 -11.22
CA TYR A 427 2.60 8.06 -10.85
C TYR A 427 2.28 6.59 -11.15
N THR A 428 1.89 5.83 -10.14
CA THR A 428 1.32 4.50 -10.32
C THR A 428 -0.12 4.44 -9.82
N MET A 429 -1.05 4.25 -10.76
CA MET A 429 -2.47 4.09 -10.47
C MET A 429 -2.70 2.81 -9.66
N TRP A 430 -3.51 2.88 -8.60
CA TRP A 430 -3.81 1.71 -7.78
C TRP A 430 -4.70 0.73 -8.52
N ALA A 431 -4.29 -0.54 -8.57
CA ALA A 431 -5.02 -1.63 -9.20
C ALA A 431 -5.33 -1.35 -10.68
N PRO A 432 -4.31 -1.23 -11.57
CA PRO A 432 -4.51 -0.98 -13.00
C PRO A 432 -5.27 -2.12 -13.71
N ILE A 433 -5.25 -3.31 -13.11
CA ILE A 433 -6.09 -4.46 -13.42
C ILE A 433 -6.97 -4.68 -12.18
N ASP A 434 -8.25 -5.00 -12.38
CA ASP A 434 -9.14 -5.30 -11.27
C ASP A 434 -8.56 -6.40 -10.37
N LEU A 435 -8.66 -6.19 -9.07
CA LEU A 435 -8.17 -7.07 -8.02
C LEU A 435 -9.14 -7.07 -6.84
N VAL A 436 -8.92 -7.96 -5.88
CA VAL A 436 -9.74 -8.03 -4.67
C VAL A 436 -9.52 -6.77 -3.83
N SER A 437 -10.56 -5.98 -3.59
CA SER A 437 -10.41 -4.74 -2.82
C SER A 437 -10.03 -4.98 -1.36
N LEU A 438 -9.15 -4.14 -0.80
CA LEU A 438 -8.63 -4.31 0.56
C LEU A 438 -9.75 -4.17 1.62
N SER A 439 -10.50 -3.06 1.55
CA SER A 439 -11.45 -2.65 2.59
C SER A 439 -12.62 -3.61 2.79
N THR A 440 -13.06 -4.27 1.73
CA THR A 440 -14.28 -5.09 1.73
C THR A 440 -14.08 -6.48 1.18
N GLY A 441 -12.94 -6.79 0.53
CA GLY A 441 -12.72 -8.11 -0.08
C GLY A 441 -13.57 -8.32 -1.34
N GLU A 442 -14.19 -7.25 -1.85
CA GLU A 442 -15.10 -7.28 -3.00
C GLU A 442 -14.33 -7.12 -4.31
N MET A 443 -14.80 -7.80 -5.35
CA MET A 443 -14.46 -7.51 -6.75
C MET A 443 -15.36 -6.43 -7.35
N LYS A 444 -16.57 -6.24 -6.82
CA LYS A 444 -17.54 -5.23 -7.27
C LYS A 444 -17.00 -3.80 -7.15
N LYS A 445 -16.11 -3.55 -6.19
CA LYS A 445 -15.39 -2.27 -6.06
C LYS A 445 -14.16 -2.27 -6.97
N ARG A 446 -14.35 -1.91 -8.23
CA ARG A 446 -13.35 -2.00 -9.29
C ARG A 446 -12.57 -0.71 -9.46
N TYR A 447 -11.27 -0.85 -9.71
CA TYR A 447 -10.36 0.27 -9.92
C TYR A 447 -9.78 0.28 -11.33
N GLY A 448 -9.57 -0.87 -11.95
CA GLY A 448 -8.61 -0.98 -13.05
C GLY A 448 -9.03 -0.33 -14.36
N PHE A 449 -8.03 -0.16 -15.21
CA PHE A 449 -8.19 0.05 -16.65
C PHE A 449 -8.57 -1.25 -17.36
N ILE A 450 -8.27 -2.39 -16.74
CA ILE A 450 -8.53 -3.73 -17.26
C ILE A 450 -9.48 -4.43 -16.31
N TYR A 451 -10.64 -4.81 -16.82
CA TYR A 451 -11.64 -5.57 -16.10
C TYR A 451 -11.21 -7.02 -15.95
N VAL A 452 -11.52 -7.63 -14.80
CA VAL A 452 -11.41 -9.07 -14.59
C VAL A 452 -12.79 -9.65 -14.36
N ASP A 453 -13.16 -10.66 -15.16
CA ASP A 453 -14.41 -11.40 -15.02
C ASP A 453 -14.39 -12.30 -13.78
N MET A 454 -14.71 -11.69 -12.64
CA MET A 454 -14.89 -12.34 -11.35
C MET A 454 -15.87 -11.55 -10.48
N ASP A 455 -16.78 -12.24 -9.82
CA ASP A 455 -17.71 -11.68 -8.83
C ASP A 455 -17.12 -11.68 -7.39
N ASP A 456 -17.88 -11.16 -6.42
CA ASP A 456 -17.45 -11.07 -5.01
C ASP A 456 -17.28 -12.42 -4.32
N LYS A 457 -17.69 -13.52 -4.97
CA LYS A 457 -17.56 -14.90 -4.46
C LYS A 457 -16.56 -15.72 -5.26
N GLY A 458 -15.76 -15.08 -6.11
CA GLY A 458 -14.70 -15.73 -6.87
C GLY A 458 -15.17 -16.51 -8.09
N ASN A 459 -16.43 -16.35 -8.50
CA ASN A 459 -16.99 -16.98 -9.71
C ASN A 459 -16.75 -16.08 -10.93
N GLY A 460 -16.42 -16.69 -12.05
CA GLY A 460 -16.14 -16.00 -13.30
C GLY A 460 -15.02 -16.69 -14.08
N THR A 461 -14.80 -16.28 -15.33
CA THR A 461 -13.80 -16.88 -16.22
C THR A 461 -12.38 -16.39 -15.93
N LEU A 462 -12.22 -15.31 -15.15
CA LEU A 462 -10.99 -14.55 -14.93
C LEU A 462 -10.43 -13.91 -16.22
N GLU A 463 -11.21 -13.80 -17.29
CA GLU A 463 -10.82 -13.12 -18.52
C GLU A 463 -10.53 -11.64 -18.25
N ARG A 464 -9.46 -11.10 -18.86
CA ARG A 464 -9.09 -9.69 -18.80
C ARG A 464 -9.67 -8.93 -19.99
N LYS A 465 -10.34 -7.80 -19.74
CA LYS A 465 -10.93 -6.95 -20.79
C LYS A 465 -10.52 -5.48 -20.63
N PRO A 466 -9.87 -4.84 -21.61
CA PRO A 466 -9.63 -3.41 -21.59
C PRO A 466 -10.93 -2.61 -21.49
N LYS A 467 -11.04 -1.72 -20.50
CA LYS A 467 -12.15 -0.77 -20.35
C LYS A 467 -11.94 0.45 -21.26
N LYS A 468 -12.92 1.36 -21.35
CA LYS A 468 -12.73 2.64 -22.06
C LYS A 468 -11.53 3.42 -21.54
N SER A 469 -11.35 3.45 -20.22
CA SER A 469 -10.23 4.12 -19.54
C SER A 469 -8.84 3.58 -19.92
N TYR A 470 -8.71 2.33 -20.36
CA TYR A 470 -7.44 1.76 -20.89
C TYR A 470 -6.92 2.57 -22.07
N TYR A 471 -7.79 2.80 -23.06
CA TYR A 471 -7.41 3.51 -24.29
C TYR A 471 -7.17 5.00 -24.02
N TRP A 472 -7.96 5.59 -23.13
CA TRP A 472 -7.74 6.96 -22.66
C TRP A 472 -6.39 7.12 -21.95
N MET A 473 -6.06 6.24 -20.99
CA MET A 473 -4.80 6.35 -20.25
C MET A 473 -3.60 6.06 -21.15
N LYS A 474 -3.73 5.15 -22.11
CA LYS A 474 -2.72 4.92 -23.15
C LYS A 474 -2.37 6.21 -23.91
N ASP A 475 -3.38 6.98 -24.27
CA ASP A 475 -3.22 8.28 -24.93
C ASP A 475 -2.58 9.33 -24.02
N VAL A 476 -2.94 9.35 -22.74
CA VAL A 476 -2.32 10.22 -21.73
C VAL A 476 -0.84 9.91 -21.59
N ILE A 477 -0.46 8.64 -21.45
CA ILE A 477 0.94 8.20 -21.30
C ILE A 477 1.73 8.52 -22.57
N ALA A 478 1.21 8.17 -23.75
CA ALA A 478 1.90 8.41 -25.02
C ALA A 478 2.18 9.90 -25.30
N SER A 479 1.38 10.79 -24.71
CA SER A 479 1.54 12.24 -24.82
C SER A 479 2.26 12.88 -23.63
N ASN A 480 2.76 12.08 -22.68
CA ASN A 480 3.31 12.54 -21.40
C ASN A 480 2.41 13.58 -20.71
N GLY A 481 1.09 13.33 -20.74
CA GLY A 481 0.06 14.15 -20.11
C GLY A 481 -0.46 15.30 -20.97
N GLU A 482 0.07 15.57 -22.16
CA GLU A 482 -0.38 16.70 -22.99
C GLU A 482 -1.86 16.57 -23.38
N LYS A 483 -2.32 15.36 -23.73
CA LYS A 483 -3.73 15.10 -24.10
C LYS A 483 -4.73 15.32 -22.96
N LEU A 484 -4.28 15.43 -21.71
CA LEU A 484 -5.19 15.79 -20.60
C LEU A 484 -5.77 17.20 -20.78
N TRP A 485 -5.13 18.06 -21.57
CA TRP A 485 -5.51 19.46 -21.77
C TRP A 485 -6.30 19.70 -23.05
N ALA A 486 -6.46 18.69 -23.91
CA ALA A 486 -7.35 18.76 -25.06
C ALA A 486 -8.83 18.78 -24.61
N GLU A 487 -9.65 19.50 -25.36
CA GLU A 487 -11.10 19.62 -25.15
C GLU A 487 -11.84 18.29 -25.37
#